data_AF-A0A833AP50-F1
#
_entry.id   AF-A0A833AP50-F1
#
_cell.length_a   1.000
_cell.length_b   1.000
_cell.length_c   1.000
_cell.angle_alpha   90.00
_cell.angle_beta   90.00
_cell.angle_gamma   90.00
#
_symmetry.space_group_name_H-M   'P 1'
#
loop_
_entity.id
_entity.type
_entity.pdbx_description
1 polymer ?
#
loop_
_entity_poly.entity_id
_entity_poly.type
_entity_poly.pdbx_seq_one_letter_code
_entity_poly.pdbx_strand_id
1 'polypeptide(L)'
;MNDLKIAFVHDWLTGMRGGEQVLLEFCRLFPAADIYTLIHVPGKVHAEIEQHQIKTSFLQKIPGIRSHYRKFLPLFPTAIENFDLTEYDLVISTSHCVAKGVITRPDALHVSYIHSPMRYIWDLHFTYFPSGQGNILARAAYRFFANYLRMWDAASSNRVDFFIANSSFIAKRIRKFYHRESAIINPPVNVDHFATTEDISDYYVVFSSLVPYKRVDLAIDAFIELGLPLKVIGTGPEMPNLQKQATDNIEFLGWQSDAEVAHLLAHAKALVFPGLEDFGIIPVEANACGTPVIALGRGGVMDSILPLDVDNQTEQPTGLFFMSQEVASLVKAVRDFEENEIFFHDRPAIRRHTFRFQNSLFQQRFLDFLLFASKDDFSDIYNNLKMLKVKVDECRHSETNDVANSRTVAQKNHSQ
;
A
#
# COMPACT_ATOMS: atom_id res chain seq x y z
N MET A 1 29.69 19.45 -11.77
CA MET A 1 28.90 18.21 -11.53
C MET A 1 27.64 18.38 -12.34
N ASN A 2 27.26 17.39 -13.16
CA ASN A 2 25.94 17.40 -13.76
C ASN A 2 24.90 17.27 -12.64
N ASP A 3 23.83 18.05 -12.72
CA ASP A 3 22.69 17.87 -11.83
C ASP A 3 22.08 16.49 -12.11
N LEU A 4 21.97 15.67 -11.06
CA LEU A 4 21.41 14.32 -11.13
C LEU A 4 20.00 14.36 -11.72
N LYS A 5 19.78 13.72 -12.87
CA LYS A 5 18.47 13.65 -13.52
C LYS A 5 17.71 12.42 -13.05
N ILE A 6 16.53 12.66 -12.46
CA ILE A 6 15.71 11.62 -11.83
C ILE A 6 14.36 11.50 -12.54
N ALA A 7 13.96 10.27 -12.86
CA ALA A 7 12.63 9.96 -13.37
C ALA A 7 11.90 8.99 -12.42
N PHE A 8 10.65 9.31 -12.13
CA PHE A 8 9.69 8.38 -11.58
C PHE A 8 8.92 7.67 -12.68
N VAL A 9 8.68 6.38 -12.53
CA VAL A 9 7.80 5.62 -13.41
C VAL A 9 6.69 4.99 -12.59
N HIS A 10 5.45 5.39 -12.84
CA HIS A 10 4.27 4.91 -12.11
C HIS A 10 3.23 4.37 -13.09
N ASP A 11 2.61 3.23 -12.80
CA ASP A 11 1.72 2.53 -13.73
C ASP A 11 0.59 3.42 -14.30
N TRP A 12 -0.15 4.12 -13.44
CA TRP A 12 -1.19 5.08 -13.84
C TRP A 12 -1.55 6.03 -12.70
N LEU A 13 -1.87 7.29 -13.01
CA LEU A 13 -2.32 8.30 -12.05
C LEU A 13 -3.82 8.55 -12.21
N THR A 14 -4.64 7.67 -11.62
CA THR A 14 -6.12 7.71 -11.76
C THR A 14 -6.88 7.97 -10.47
N GLY A 15 -6.17 8.01 -9.33
CA GLY A 15 -6.74 8.17 -8.00
C GLY A 15 -5.69 7.90 -6.93
N MET A 16 -5.82 8.50 -5.74
CA MET A 16 -4.96 8.17 -4.61
C MET A 16 -5.25 6.77 -4.05
N ARG A 17 -4.23 5.90 -4.04
CA ARG A 17 -4.20 4.62 -3.32
C ARG A 17 -2.80 4.41 -2.74
N GLY A 18 -2.55 3.26 -2.13
CA GLY A 18 -1.26 2.97 -1.48
C GLY A 18 -0.03 3.09 -2.39
N GLY A 19 -0.17 2.87 -3.70
CA GLY A 19 0.93 3.08 -4.65
C GLY A 19 1.25 4.56 -4.84
N GLU A 20 0.22 5.38 -4.99
CA GLU A 20 0.34 6.83 -5.12
C GLU A 20 0.81 7.49 -3.81
N GLN A 21 0.51 6.91 -2.64
CA GLN A 21 1.08 7.35 -1.36
C GLN A 21 2.61 7.14 -1.31
N VAL A 22 3.11 6.02 -1.83
CA VAL A 22 4.57 5.81 -1.98
C VAL A 22 5.17 6.79 -2.97
N LEU A 23 4.52 6.99 -4.13
CA LEU A 23 4.97 7.96 -5.13
C LEU A 23 5.03 9.38 -4.56
N LEU A 24 4.06 9.78 -3.73
CA LEU A 24 4.03 11.07 -3.06
C LEU A 24 5.30 11.29 -2.21
N GLU A 25 5.72 10.29 -1.44
CA GLU A 25 6.94 10.40 -0.65
C GLU A 25 8.21 10.46 -1.50
N PHE A 26 8.21 9.83 -2.68
CA PHE A 26 9.31 9.99 -3.64
C PHE A 26 9.32 11.40 -4.24
N CYS A 27 8.15 11.95 -4.58
CA CYS A 27 8.01 13.33 -5.05
C CYS A 27 8.53 14.34 -4.01
N ARG A 28 8.22 14.13 -2.74
CA ARG A 28 8.74 14.93 -1.62
C ARG A 28 10.26 14.87 -1.49
N LEU A 29 10.86 13.69 -1.68
CA LEU A 29 12.31 13.51 -1.63
C LEU A 29 13.02 14.15 -2.84
N PHE A 30 12.40 14.12 -4.02
CA PHE A 30 12.99 14.60 -5.26
C PHE A 30 12.03 15.52 -6.03
N PRO A 31 11.79 16.76 -5.55
CA PRO A 31 10.77 17.65 -6.10
C PRO A 31 11.01 18.10 -7.55
N ALA A 32 12.21 17.89 -8.08
CA ALA A 32 12.58 18.22 -9.46
C ALA A 32 12.50 17.03 -10.44
N ALA A 33 12.08 15.85 -9.98
CA ALA A 33 12.02 14.65 -10.82
C ALA A 33 10.85 14.70 -11.82
N ASP A 34 11.03 14.12 -13.00
CA ASP A 34 9.93 13.95 -13.95
C ASP A 34 9.11 12.70 -13.63
N ILE A 35 7.82 12.67 -13.99
CA ILE A 35 6.96 11.51 -13.79
C ILE A 35 6.52 10.94 -15.13
N TYR A 36 6.85 9.67 -15.38
CA TYR A 36 6.35 8.89 -16.49
C TYR A 36 5.21 7.98 -16.03
N THR A 37 4.09 8.01 -16.74
CA THR A 37 2.94 7.17 -16.41
C THR A 37 2.14 6.77 -17.63
N LEU A 38 1.54 5.57 -17.64
CA LEU A 38 0.78 5.16 -18.82
C LEU A 38 -0.37 6.14 -19.09
N ILE A 39 -1.09 6.50 -18.03
CA ILE A 39 -2.34 7.28 -18.08
C ILE A 39 -2.43 8.20 -16.87
N HIS A 40 -2.85 9.44 -17.11
CA HIS A 40 -3.11 10.44 -16.07
C HIS A 40 -4.50 11.05 -16.21
N VAL A 41 -5.20 11.14 -15.08
CA VAL A 41 -6.46 11.88 -14.91
C VAL A 41 -6.18 13.07 -13.98
N PRO A 42 -6.02 14.29 -14.52
CA PRO A 42 -5.68 15.46 -13.71
C PRO A 42 -6.64 15.71 -12.55
N GLY A 43 -6.09 16.06 -11.39
CA GLY A 43 -6.86 16.36 -10.18
C GLY A 43 -7.36 15.12 -9.44
N LYS A 44 -6.84 13.93 -9.77
CA LYS A 44 -7.15 12.68 -9.05
C LYS A 44 -6.06 12.22 -8.10
N VAL A 45 -4.89 12.83 -8.15
CA VAL A 45 -3.77 12.55 -7.24
C VAL A 45 -3.41 13.80 -6.44
N HIS A 46 -2.54 13.64 -5.43
CA HIS A 46 -2.14 14.72 -4.54
C HIS A 46 -1.49 15.88 -5.30
N ALA A 47 -1.69 17.12 -4.83
CA ALA A 47 -1.22 18.33 -5.51
C ALA A 47 0.31 18.33 -5.72
N GLU A 48 1.07 17.81 -4.76
CA GLU A 48 2.52 17.67 -4.89
C GLU A 48 2.92 16.71 -6.02
N ILE A 49 2.15 15.67 -6.33
CA ILE A 49 2.41 14.81 -7.51
C ILE A 49 2.09 15.60 -8.80
N GLU A 50 1.00 16.36 -8.79
CA GLU A 50 0.55 17.16 -9.95
C GLU A 50 1.51 18.32 -10.29
N GLN A 51 2.40 18.72 -9.37
CA GLN A 51 3.40 19.77 -9.59
C GLN A 51 4.58 19.32 -10.45
N HIS A 52 4.80 18.01 -10.58
CA HIS A 52 5.89 17.47 -11.38
C HIS A 52 5.57 17.53 -12.88
N GLN A 53 6.61 17.42 -13.72
CA GLN A 53 6.40 17.25 -15.15
C GLN A 53 5.90 15.83 -15.45
N ILE A 54 4.59 15.67 -15.65
CA ILE A 54 3.96 14.40 -15.95
C ILE A 54 3.96 14.13 -17.47
N LYS A 55 4.67 13.08 -17.89
CA LYS A 55 4.78 12.56 -19.25
C LYS A 55 3.93 11.27 -19.39
N THR A 56 2.92 11.30 -20.25
CA THR A 56 2.01 10.16 -20.46
C THR A 56 2.37 9.32 -21.69
N SER A 57 2.02 8.03 -21.69
CA SER A 57 2.20 7.16 -22.86
C SER A 57 1.27 7.53 -24.03
N PHE A 58 1.48 6.89 -25.20
CA PHE A 58 0.58 7.03 -26.35
C PHE A 58 -0.86 6.61 -26.05
N LEU A 59 -1.09 5.76 -25.04
CA LEU A 59 -2.42 5.29 -24.64
C LEU A 59 -3.31 6.45 -24.17
N GLN A 60 -2.72 7.52 -23.62
CA GLN A 60 -3.46 8.71 -23.16
C GLN A 60 -4.33 9.34 -24.27
N LYS A 61 -3.93 9.18 -25.54
CA LYS A 61 -4.63 9.73 -26.72
C LYS A 61 -5.83 8.88 -27.15
N ILE A 62 -6.01 7.68 -26.61
CA ILE A 62 -7.09 6.78 -27.01
C ILE A 62 -8.43 7.29 -26.41
N PRO A 63 -9.48 7.51 -27.23
CA PRO A 63 -10.78 7.93 -26.74
C PRO A 63 -11.33 6.96 -25.68
N GLY A 64 -11.78 7.49 -24.53
CA GLY A 64 -12.36 6.71 -23.45
C GLY A 64 -11.36 5.95 -22.55
N ILE A 65 -10.05 6.13 -22.75
CA ILE A 65 -9.00 5.44 -21.98
C ILE A 65 -9.14 5.67 -20.47
N ARG A 66 -9.46 6.91 -20.05
CA ARG A 66 -9.56 7.30 -18.63
C ARG A 66 -10.58 6.48 -17.83
N SER A 67 -11.60 5.94 -18.48
CA SER A 67 -12.64 5.13 -17.84
C SER A 67 -12.45 3.62 -18.03
N HIS A 68 -11.69 3.19 -19.03
CA HIS A 68 -11.63 1.79 -19.47
C HIS A 68 -10.22 1.22 -19.62
N TYR A 69 -9.21 1.92 -19.09
CA TYR A 69 -7.80 1.59 -19.30
C TYR A 69 -7.41 0.15 -19.04
N ARG A 70 -8.02 -0.51 -18.05
CA ARG A 70 -7.76 -1.92 -17.73
C ARG A 70 -8.04 -2.88 -18.90
N LYS A 71 -8.90 -2.50 -19.86
CA LYS A 71 -9.15 -3.28 -21.08
C LYS A 71 -7.97 -3.28 -22.06
N PHE A 72 -7.02 -2.37 -21.88
CA PHE A 72 -5.83 -2.21 -22.72
C PHE A 72 -4.59 -2.89 -22.12
N LEU A 73 -4.76 -3.77 -21.13
CA LEU A 73 -3.69 -4.52 -20.47
C LEU A 73 -2.68 -5.15 -21.47
N PRO A 74 -3.09 -5.74 -22.61
CA PRO A 74 -2.14 -6.28 -23.59
C PRO A 74 -1.19 -5.25 -24.23
N LEU A 75 -1.56 -3.97 -24.25
CA LEU A 75 -0.75 -2.89 -24.83
C LEU A 75 0.18 -2.22 -23.80
N PHE A 76 -0.01 -2.49 -22.51
CA PHE A 76 0.77 -1.87 -21.45
C PHE A 76 2.27 -2.16 -21.54
N PRO A 77 2.74 -3.38 -21.86
CA PRO A 77 4.15 -3.66 -22.14
C PRO A 77 4.75 -2.75 -23.19
N THR A 78 4.09 -2.62 -24.35
CA THR A 78 4.55 -1.75 -25.43
C THR A 78 4.53 -0.28 -25.00
N ALA A 79 3.50 0.15 -24.27
CA ALA A 79 3.38 1.53 -23.82
C ALA A 79 4.47 1.93 -22.82
N ILE A 80 4.84 1.03 -21.90
CA ILE A 80 5.88 1.31 -20.90
C ILE A 80 7.29 1.31 -21.51
N GLU A 81 7.56 0.40 -22.47
CA GLU A 81 8.87 0.30 -23.14
C GLU A 81 9.13 1.44 -24.12
N ASN A 82 8.09 2.19 -24.54
CA ASN A 82 8.22 3.33 -25.45
C ASN A 82 8.59 4.65 -24.75
N PHE A 83 8.76 4.66 -23.43
CA PHE A 83 9.25 5.85 -22.75
C PHE A 83 10.73 6.08 -23.03
N ASP A 84 11.06 7.28 -23.49
CA ASP A 84 12.43 7.73 -23.62
C ASP A 84 12.94 8.21 -22.26
N LEU A 85 13.86 7.43 -21.69
CA LEU A 85 14.53 7.69 -20.42
C LEU A 85 16.04 7.92 -20.60
N THR A 86 16.49 8.24 -21.83
CA THR A 86 17.92 8.40 -22.13
C THR A 86 18.60 9.52 -21.36
N GLU A 87 17.87 10.56 -20.96
CA GLU A 87 18.41 11.71 -20.22
C GLU A 87 18.53 11.51 -18.70
N TYR A 88 18.07 10.38 -18.15
CA TYR A 88 18.02 10.16 -16.70
C TYR A 88 19.16 9.25 -16.22
N ASP A 89 19.69 9.60 -15.05
CA ASP A 89 20.74 8.86 -14.36
C ASP A 89 20.15 7.89 -13.33
N LEU A 90 19.06 8.30 -12.68
CA LEU A 90 18.34 7.52 -11.68
C LEU A 90 16.87 7.36 -12.09
N VAL A 91 16.45 6.11 -12.27
CA VAL A 91 15.06 5.77 -12.56
C VAL A 91 14.49 5.01 -11.37
N ILE A 92 13.42 5.56 -10.78
CA ILE A 92 12.69 4.94 -9.68
C ILE A 92 11.31 4.55 -10.18
N SER A 93 11.06 3.25 -10.30
CA SER A 93 9.74 2.75 -10.71
C SER A 93 8.94 2.26 -9.50
N THR A 94 7.67 2.65 -9.45
CA THR A 94 6.67 2.16 -8.49
C THR A 94 5.67 1.30 -9.24
N SER A 95 5.76 -0.02 -9.07
CA SER A 95 5.13 -0.98 -9.97
C SER A 95 4.19 -1.94 -9.24
N HIS A 96 2.97 -2.01 -9.73
CA HIS A 96 1.98 -3.06 -9.48
C HIS A 96 1.49 -3.72 -10.78
N CYS A 97 1.91 -3.19 -11.94
CA CYS A 97 1.61 -3.75 -13.25
C CYS A 97 2.88 -3.86 -14.12
N VAL A 98 3.26 -2.79 -14.82
CA VAL A 98 4.28 -2.80 -15.86
C VAL A 98 5.38 -1.76 -15.67
N ALA A 99 5.25 -0.80 -14.74
CA ALA A 99 6.20 0.30 -14.57
C ALA A 99 7.66 -0.16 -14.39
N LYS A 100 7.89 -1.32 -13.77
CA LYS A 100 9.23 -1.92 -13.66
C LYS A 100 9.87 -2.33 -14.98
N GLY A 101 9.10 -2.37 -16.07
CA GLY A 101 9.53 -2.88 -17.36
C GLY A 101 10.04 -1.82 -18.34
N VAL A 102 10.23 -0.57 -17.88
CA VAL A 102 10.89 0.47 -18.66
C VAL A 102 12.28 0.03 -19.13
N ILE A 103 12.77 0.69 -20.17
CA ILE A 103 14.11 0.48 -20.70
C ILE A 103 14.95 1.69 -20.31
N THR A 104 16.00 1.44 -19.53
CA THR A 104 16.96 2.45 -19.09
C THR A 104 18.26 2.32 -19.88
N ARG A 105 19.14 3.32 -19.76
CA ARG A 105 20.51 3.21 -20.28
C ARG A 105 21.30 2.19 -19.45
N PRO A 106 22.33 1.54 -20.01
CA PRO A 106 23.16 0.58 -19.28
C PRO A 106 23.89 1.13 -18.05
N ASP A 107 24.10 2.45 -17.99
CA ASP A 107 24.78 3.18 -16.92
C ASP A 107 23.81 3.98 -16.02
N ALA A 108 22.51 3.87 -16.25
CA ALA A 108 21.48 4.46 -15.38
C ALA A 108 21.08 3.46 -14.29
N LEU A 109 20.99 3.92 -13.04
CA LEU A 109 20.53 3.09 -11.92
C LEU A 109 19.00 2.97 -11.95
N HIS A 110 18.51 1.75 -12.09
CA HIS A 110 17.07 1.44 -12.02
C HIS A 110 16.70 0.72 -10.73
N VAL A 111 15.98 1.44 -9.86
CA VAL A 111 15.39 0.89 -8.64
C VAL A 111 13.88 0.71 -8.81
N SER A 112 13.37 -0.48 -8.51
CA SER A 112 11.94 -0.79 -8.61
C SER A 112 11.34 -1.10 -7.24
N TYR A 113 10.45 -0.22 -6.78
CA TYR A 113 9.56 -0.47 -5.66
C TYR A 113 8.32 -1.24 -6.14
N ILE A 114 8.21 -2.50 -5.73
CA ILE A 114 7.15 -3.42 -6.15
C ILE A 114 6.05 -3.45 -5.09
N HIS A 115 4.84 -3.03 -5.48
CA HIS A 115 3.65 -3.20 -4.65
C HIS A 115 3.06 -4.61 -4.78
N SER A 116 3.18 -5.20 -5.97
CA SER A 116 2.88 -6.60 -6.25
C SER A 116 3.41 -6.96 -7.64
N PRO A 117 4.05 -8.12 -7.84
CA PRO A 117 4.12 -8.73 -9.16
C PRO A 117 2.72 -8.90 -9.73
N MET A 118 2.54 -8.79 -11.06
CA MET A 118 1.23 -8.67 -11.72
C MET A 118 0.18 -9.69 -11.22
N ARG A 119 -0.54 -9.34 -10.15
CA ARG A 119 -1.29 -10.32 -9.33
C ARG A 119 -2.35 -11.07 -10.12
N TYR A 120 -2.94 -10.39 -11.10
CA TYR A 120 -4.02 -10.90 -11.96
C TYR A 120 -3.57 -12.02 -12.90
N ILE A 121 -2.31 -12.02 -13.34
CA ILE A 121 -1.79 -13.04 -14.27
C ILE A 121 -1.08 -14.19 -13.56
N TRP A 122 -0.60 -13.96 -12.33
CA TRP A 122 0.17 -14.93 -11.54
C TRP A 122 -0.68 -15.72 -10.53
N ASP A 123 -1.55 -15.08 -9.73
CA ASP A 123 -2.20 -15.74 -8.58
C ASP A 123 -3.72 -15.70 -8.62
N LEU A 124 -4.31 -14.61 -9.10
CA LEU A 124 -5.77 -14.44 -9.14
C LEU A 124 -6.36 -14.72 -10.52
N HIS A 125 -5.65 -15.46 -11.36
CA HIS A 125 -6.10 -15.87 -12.68
C HIS A 125 -7.50 -16.50 -12.65
N PHE A 126 -7.78 -17.35 -11.66
CA PHE A 126 -9.07 -18.04 -11.53
C PHE A 126 -10.14 -17.23 -10.76
N THR A 127 -9.73 -16.25 -9.95
CA THR A 127 -10.64 -15.39 -9.18
C THR A 127 -11.16 -14.22 -10.02
N TYR A 128 -10.32 -13.62 -10.87
CA TYR A 128 -10.76 -12.58 -11.82
C TYR A 128 -11.48 -13.15 -13.04
N PHE A 129 -11.26 -14.44 -13.35
CA PHE A 129 -11.90 -15.14 -14.46
C PHE A 129 -12.37 -16.53 -14.01
N PRO A 130 -13.52 -16.61 -13.30
CA PRO A 130 -14.09 -17.87 -12.87
C PRO A 130 -14.32 -18.79 -14.07
N SER A 131 -13.92 -20.05 -13.92
CA SER A 131 -14.18 -21.12 -14.89
C SER A 131 -15.67 -21.15 -15.24
N GLY A 132 -16.05 -20.73 -16.45
CA GLY A 132 -17.43 -20.83 -16.95
C GLY A 132 -18.08 -19.51 -17.42
N GLN A 133 -17.48 -18.35 -17.15
CA GLN A 133 -17.98 -17.08 -17.69
C GLN A 133 -17.22 -16.66 -18.96
N GLY A 134 -17.96 -16.26 -20.00
CA GLY A 134 -17.43 -15.73 -21.27
C GLY A 134 -17.41 -16.73 -22.44
N ASN A 135 -17.54 -16.19 -23.66
CA ASN A 135 -17.47 -16.97 -24.90
C ASN A 135 -16.09 -17.62 -25.08
N ILE A 136 -16.02 -18.77 -25.75
CA ILE A 136 -14.80 -19.58 -25.98
C ILE A 136 -13.66 -18.73 -26.57
N LEU A 137 -13.99 -17.82 -27.48
CA LEU A 137 -13.04 -16.89 -28.09
C LEU A 137 -12.40 -15.93 -27.08
N ALA A 138 -13.19 -15.40 -26.14
CA ALA A 138 -12.68 -14.51 -25.08
C ALA A 138 -11.74 -15.27 -24.14
N ARG A 139 -12.08 -16.52 -23.82
CA ARG A 139 -11.23 -17.42 -23.02
C ARG A 139 -9.91 -17.74 -23.73
N ALA A 140 -9.94 -18.01 -25.03
CA ALA A 140 -8.74 -18.27 -25.82
C ALA A 140 -7.83 -17.03 -25.90
N ALA A 141 -8.41 -15.87 -26.20
CA ALA A 141 -7.66 -14.60 -26.25
C ALA A 141 -7.02 -14.29 -24.89
N TYR A 142 -7.76 -14.46 -23.79
CA TYR A 142 -7.22 -14.26 -22.45
C TYR A 142 -6.05 -15.20 -22.14
N ARG A 143 -6.16 -16.51 -22.45
CA ARG A 143 -5.06 -17.47 -22.23
C ARG A 143 -3.80 -17.06 -22.98
N PHE A 144 -3.95 -16.60 -24.22
CA PHE A 144 -2.84 -16.11 -25.04
C PHE A 144 -2.18 -14.87 -24.41
N PHE A 145 -2.97 -13.83 -24.10
CA PHE A 145 -2.44 -12.60 -23.52
C PHE A 145 -1.88 -12.80 -22.10
N ALA A 146 -2.48 -13.67 -21.29
CA ALA A 146 -1.97 -13.98 -19.97
C ALA A 146 -0.57 -14.63 -20.03
N ASN A 147 -0.34 -15.55 -20.99
CA ASN A 147 0.99 -16.13 -21.17
C ASN A 147 2.01 -15.09 -21.67
N TYR A 148 1.63 -14.30 -22.68
CA TYR A 148 2.46 -13.19 -23.17
C TYR A 148 2.86 -12.23 -22.05
N LEU A 149 1.91 -11.80 -21.23
CA LEU A 149 2.15 -10.90 -20.11
C LEU A 149 3.05 -11.53 -19.05
N ARG A 150 2.89 -12.83 -18.73
CA ARG A 150 3.78 -13.51 -17.77
C ARG A 150 5.20 -13.58 -18.27
N MET A 151 5.38 -13.94 -19.54
CA MET A 151 6.70 -13.99 -20.16
C MET A 151 7.36 -12.61 -20.18
N TRP A 152 6.62 -11.58 -20.57
CA TRP A 152 7.12 -10.21 -20.57
C TRP A 152 7.44 -9.72 -19.15
N ASP A 153 6.58 -9.99 -18.17
CA ASP A 153 6.75 -9.56 -16.79
C ASP A 153 8.01 -10.20 -16.17
N ALA A 154 8.20 -11.50 -16.36
CA ALA A 154 9.41 -12.19 -15.93
C ALA A 154 10.66 -11.69 -16.68
N ALA A 155 10.62 -11.55 -18.01
CA ALA A 155 11.77 -11.14 -18.80
C ALA A 155 12.23 -9.71 -18.49
N SER A 156 11.29 -8.77 -18.38
CA SER A 156 11.56 -7.37 -18.06
C SER A 156 12.14 -7.18 -16.65
N SER A 157 11.89 -8.11 -15.72
CA SER A 157 12.47 -8.04 -14.37
C SER A 157 14.00 -8.08 -14.36
N ASN A 158 14.64 -8.64 -15.39
CA ASN A 158 16.10 -8.69 -15.50
C ASN A 158 16.74 -7.32 -15.78
N ARG A 159 15.95 -6.32 -16.22
CA ARG A 159 16.41 -4.96 -16.51
C ARG A 159 16.53 -4.08 -15.26
N VAL A 160 15.93 -4.52 -14.15
CA VAL A 160 15.98 -3.80 -12.87
C VAL A 160 17.28 -4.15 -12.16
N ASP A 161 18.00 -3.15 -11.66
CA ASP A 161 19.21 -3.37 -10.85
C ASP A 161 18.83 -3.84 -9.45
N PHE A 162 17.92 -3.10 -8.80
CA PHE A 162 17.53 -3.37 -7.42
C PHE A 162 16.01 -3.35 -7.22
N PHE A 163 15.50 -4.38 -6.55
CA PHE A 163 14.11 -4.46 -6.13
C PHE A 163 13.93 -4.08 -4.67
N ILE A 164 12.84 -3.37 -4.40
CA ILE A 164 12.30 -3.12 -3.06
C ILE A 164 10.89 -3.71 -3.02
N ALA A 165 10.63 -4.60 -2.07
CA ALA A 165 9.30 -5.09 -1.77
C ALA A 165 8.65 -4.25 -0.66
N ASN A 166 7.34 -4.04 -0.77
CA ASN A 166 6.56 -3.38 0.27
C ASN A 166 6.31 -4.27 1.51
N SER A 167 6.57 -5.59 1.41
CA SER A 167 6.41 -6.55 2.49
C SER A 167 7.21 -7.82 2.25
N SER A 168 7.39 -8.63 3.29
CA SER A 168 7.98 -9.97 3.22
C SER A 168 7.16 -10.91 2.33
N PHE A 169 5.84 -10.72 2.26
CA PHE A 169 4.97 -11.45 1.35
C PHE A 169 5.28 -11.12 -0.11
N ILE A 170 5.47 -9.84 -0.44
CA ILE A 170 5.87 -9.44 -1.78
C ILE A 170 7.31 -9.85 -2.10
N ALA A 171 8.24 -9.79 -1.15
CA ALA A 171 9.60 -10.28 -1.35
C ALA A 171 9.63 -11.76 -1.77
N LYS A 172 8.81 -12.61 -1.12
CA LYS A 172 8.63 -14.02 -1.52
C LYS A 172 8.11 -14.15 -2.96
N ARG A 173 7.20 -13.28 -3.39
CA ARG A 173 6.62 -13.28 -4.75
C ARG A 173 7.62 -12.81 -5.80
N ILE A 174 8.41 -11.78 -5.49
CA ILE A 174 9.53 -11.33 -6.35
C ILE A 174 10.51 -12.49 -6.56
N ARG A 175 10.94 -13.16 -5.48
CA ARG A 175 11.80 -14.35 -5.58
C ARG A 175 11.16 -15.47 -6.40
N LYS A 176 9.86 -15.71 -6.21
CA LYS A 176 9.14 -16.80 -6.88
C LYS A 176 8.95 -16.56 -8.39
N PHE A 177 8.59 -15.35 -8.79
CA PHE A 177 8.20 -15.05 -10.17
C PHE A 177 9.31 -14.41 -11.00
N TYR A 178 10.18 -13.62 -10.37
CA TYR A 178 11.28 -12.93 -11.05
C TYR A 178 12.62 -13.60 -10.81
N HIS A 179 12.73 -14.53 -9.84
CA HIS A 179 14.01 -15.14 -9.45
C HIS A 179 15.06 -14.11 -9.02
N ARG A 180 14.60 -13.03 -8.37
CA ARG A 180 15.42 -11.93 -7.88
C ARG A 180 15.21 -11.74 -6.38
N GLU A 181 16.22 -11.20 -5.72
CA GLU A 181 16.13 -10.75 -4.33
C GLU A 181 15.62 -9.32 -4.25
N SER A 182 15.07 -8.94 -3.10
CA SER A 182 14.57 -7.60 -2.84
C SER A 182 14.84 -7.19 -1.40
N ALA A 183 15.20 -5.93 -1.18
CA ALA A 183 15.07 -5.32 0.14
C ALA A 183 13.60 -5.18 0.52
N ILE A 184 13.31 -5.08 1.82
CA ILE A 184 11.94 -4.83 2.31
C ILE A 184 11.91 -3.44 2.92
N ILE A 185 11.10 -2.55 2.34
CA ILE A 185 10.80 -1.24 2.90
C ILE A 185 9.28 -1.09 2.87
N ASN A 186 8.65 -1.24 4.03
CA ASN A 186 7.21 -1.12 4.16
C ASN A 186 6.72 0.27 3.73
N PRO A 187 5.52 0.39 3.13
CA PRO A 187 5.04 1.66 2.62
C PRO A 187 4.78 2.65 3.76
N PRO A 188 4.83 3.95 3.47
CA PRO A 188 4.54 4.99 4.44
C PRO A 188 3.05 4.98 4.81
N VAL A 189 2.76 5.27 6.07
CA VAL A 189 1.41 5.50 6.60
C VAL A 189 1.44 6.81 7.37
N ASN A 190 0.46 7.68 7.09
CA ASN A 190 0.35 8.98 7.72
C ASN A 190 -0.24 8.84 9.13
N VAL A 191 0.57 8.30 10.04
CA VAL A 191 0.20 7.99 11.44
C VAL A 191 -0.18 9.24 12.24
N ASP A 192 0.26 10.43 11.80
CA ASP A 192 0.00 11.70 12.49
C ASP A 192 -1.42 12.20 12.28
N HIS A 193 -2.12 11.72 11.24
CA HIS A 193 -3.54 12.01 11.04
C HIS A 193 -4.47 11.25 11.99
N PHE A 194 -3.94 10.25 12.72
CA PHE A 194 -4.71 9.38 13.58
C PHE A 194 -4.37 9.59 15.05
N ALA A 195 -5.40 9.54 15.89
CA ALA A 195 -5.31 9.68 17.33
C ALA A 195 -6.08 8.55 18.03
N THR A 196 -5.68 8.26 19.27
CA THR A 196 -6.40 7.33 20.14
C THR A 196 -7.55 8.03 20.85
N THR A 197 -8.56 7.26 21.24
CA THR A 197 -9.65 7.70 22.13
C THR A 197 -9.80 6.72 23.29
N GLU A 198 -10.34 7.21 24.41
CA GLU A 198 -10.77 6.37 25.54
C GLU A 198 -12.24 5.93 25.39
N ASP A 199 -13.01 6.61 24.54
CA ASP A 199 -14.40 6.28 24.24
C ASP A 199 -14.47 5.19 23.18
N ILE A 200 -14.60 3.94 23.61
CA ILE A 200 -14.73 2.78 22.72
C ILE A 200 -16.21 2.40 22.63
N SER A 201 -16.73 2.43 21.41
CA SER A 201 -18.08 2.00 21.09
C SER A 201 -18.15 0.49 20.87
N ASP A 202 -19.32 -0.10 21.13
CA ASP A 202 -19.56 -1.54 20.99
C ASP A 202 -19.82 -1.96 19.54
N TYR A 203 -18.84 -1.75 18.65
CA TYR A 203 -18.89 -2.21 17.27
C TYR A 203 -17.52 -2.59 16.72
N TYR A 204 -17.54 -3.39 15.66
CA TYR A 204 -16.40 -3.74 14.85
C TYR A 204 -16.45 -3.03 13.50
N VAL A 205 -15.30 -2.88 12.85
CA VAL A 205 -15.23 -2.25 11.52
C VAL A 205 -14.60 -3.21 10.53
N VAL A 206 -15.18 -3.32 9.34
CA VAL A 206 -14.46 -3.77 8.15
C VAL A 206 -14.35 -2.60 7.18
N PHE A 207 -13.11 -2.22 6.84
CA PHE A 207 -12.85 -1.12 5.91
C PHE A 207 -12.07 -1.65 4.71
N SER A 208 -12.72 -1.68 3.53
CA SER A 208 -12.06 -2.07 2.28
C SER A 208 -12.90 -1.72 1.04
N SER A 209 -12.28 -1.74 -0.14
CA SER A 209 -13.05 -1.83 -1.38
C SER A 209 -13.85 -3.14 -1.43
N LEU A 210 -15.13 -3.08 -1.79
CA LEU A 210 -16.02 -4.24 -1.80
C LEU A 210 -15.84 -5.07 -3.09
N VAL A 211 -14.75 -5.84 -3.14
CA VAL A 211 -14.36 -6.74 -4.24
C VAL A 211 -14.09 -8.15 -3.72
N PRO A 212 -14.28 -9.21 -4.53
CA PRO A 212 -14.35 -10.59 -4.02
C PRO A 212 -13.12 -11.04 -3.21
N TYR A 213 -11.90 -10.69 -3.65
CA TYR A 213 -10.69 -11.17 -2.98
C TYR A 213 -10.45 -10.56 -1.59
N LYS A 214 -11.14 -9.47 -1.24
CA LYS A 214 -11.06 -8.85 0.10
C LYS A 214 -11.82 -9.64 1.15
N ARG A 215 -12.68 -10.57 0.71
CA ARG A 215 -13.45 -11.47 1.57
C ARG A 215 -14.32 -10.76 2.60
N VAL A 216 -14.98 -9.67 2.21
CA VAL A 216 -15.93 -8.96 3.11
C VAL A 216 -17.18 -9.80 3.37
N ASP A 217 -17.55 -10.69 2.44
CA ASP A 217 -18.52 -11.77 2.64
C ASP A 217 -18.24 -12.55 3.92
N LEU A 218 -16.98 -12.98 4.11
CA LEU A 218 -16.55 -13.76 5.27
C LEU A 218 -16.77 -13.01 6.60
N ALA A 219 -16.47 -11.70 6.62
CA ALA A 219 -16.69 -10.87 7.80
C ALA A 219 -18.19 -10.71 8.07
N ILE A 220 -19.01 -10.45 7.06
CA ILE A 220 -20.46 -10.32 7.24
C ILE A 220 -21.05 -11.62 7.79
N ASP A 221 -20.74 -12.76 7.18
CA ASP A 221 -21.27 -14.06 7.62
C ASP A 221 -20.88 -14.40 9.06
N ALA A 222 -19.62 -14.13 9.45
CA ALA A 222 -19.16 -14.34 10.82
C ALA A 222 -19.89 -13.45 11.83
N PHE A 223 -20.12 -12.18 11.49
CA PHE A 223 -20.79 -11.23 12.38
C PHE A 223 -22.30 -11.45 12.46
N ILE A 224 -22.93 -11.99 11.41
CA ILE A 224 -24.30 -12.50 11.47
C ILE A 224 -24.39 -13.65 12.48
N GLU A 225 -23.46 -14.61 12.44
CA GLU A 225 -23.44 -15.74 13.39
C GLU A 225 -23.19 -15.29 14.84
N LEU A 226 -22.30 -14.31 15.04
CA LEU A 226 -21.97 -13.77 16.35
C LEU A 226 -23.09 -12.88 16.93
N GLY A 227 -23.92 -12.28 16.08
CA GLY A 227 -24.91 -11.27 16.49
C GLY A 227 -24.29 -9.95 16.97
N LEU A 228 -23.00 -9.70 16.66
CA LEU A 228 -22.27 -8.49 17.07
C LEU A 228 -22.37 -7.37 16.02
N PRO A 229 -22.34 -6.08 16.41
CA PRO A 229 -22.42 -4.98 15.45
C PRO A 229 -21.18 -4.88 14.56
N LEU A 230 -21.38 -4.84 13.24
CA LEU A 230 -20.32 -4.65 12.24
C LEU A 230 -20.64 -3.47 11.32
N LYS A 231 -19.73 -2.49 11.28
CA LYS A 231 -19.77 -1.38 10.33
C LYS A 231 -18.92 -1.70 9.10
N VAL A 232 -19.53 -1.65 7.93
CA VAL A 232 -18.92 -1.91 6.63
C VAL A 232 -18.63 -0.58 5.92
N ILE A 233 -17.36 -0.21 5.86
CA ILE A 233 -16.87 1.01 5.20
C ILE A 233 -16.26 0.64 3.85
N GLY A 234 -16.69 1.34 2.80
CA GLY A 234 -16.17 1.24 1.45
C GLY A 234 -17.25 0.99 0.40
N THR A 235 -16.81 0.97 -0.85
CA THR A 235 -17.69 0.75 -2.01
C THR A 235 -17.05 -0.25 -2.96
N GLY A 236 -17.86 -0.87 -3.82
CA GLY A 236 -17.36 -1.79 -4.83
C GLY A 236 -18.47 -2.59 -5.49
N PRO A 237 -18.14 -3.35 -6.54
CA PRO A 237 -19.11 -4.11 -7.33
C PRO A 237 -19.87 -5.16 -6.51
N GLU A 238 -19.31 -5.64 -5.39
CA GLU A 238 -19.97 -6.65 -4.54
C GLU A 238 -21.01 -6.06 -3.58
N MET A 239 -21.06 -4.74 -3.41
CA MET A 239 -21.96 -4.08 -2.45
C MET A 239 -23.43 -4.53 -2.56
N PRO A 240 -24.05 -4.61 -3.76
CA PRO A 240 -25.44 -5.04 -3.88
C PRO A 240 -25.68 -6.51 -3.49
N ASN A 241 -24.66 -7.36 -3.59
CA ASN A 241 -24.75 -8.76 -3.16
C ASN A 241 -24.58 -8.87 -1.65
N LEU A 242 -23.59 -8.18 -1.08
CA LEU A 242 -23.33 -8.15 0.35
C LEU A 242 -24.47 -7.53 1.17
N GLN A 243 -25.17 -6.53 0.62
CA GLN A 243 -26.34 -5.93 1.29
C GLN A 243 -27.55 -6.87 1.35
N LYS A 244 -27.69 -7.82 0.43
CA LYS A 244 -28.83 -8.77 0.43
C LYS A 244 -28.74 -9.82 1.53
N GLN A 245 -27.53 -10.13 1.99
CA GLN A 245 -27.28 -11.10 3.06
C GLN A 245 -27.22 -10.45 4.45
N ALA A 246 -27.21 -9.12 4.52
CA ALA A 246 -27.04 -8.38 5.77
C ALA A 246 -28.27 -8.47 6.67
N THR A 247 -28.03 -8.60 7.98
CA THR A 247 -29.03 -8.53 9.06
C THR A 247 -28.91 -7.20 9.81
N ASP A 248 -29.79 -6.97 10.80
CA ASP A 248 -29.89 -5.69 11.51
C ASP A 248 -28.61 -5.25 12.25
N ASN A 249 -27.69 -6.18 12.54
CA ASN A 249 -26.39 -5.88 13.16
C ASN A 249 -25.29 -5.48 12.16
N ILE A 250 -25.59 -5.43 10.85
CA ILE A 250 -24.62 -5.06 9.80
C ILE A 250 -24.99 -3.71 9.20
N GLU A 251 -24.14 -2.71 9.41
CA GLU A 251 -24.37 -1.34 8.93
C GLU A 251 -23.44 -1.00 7.75
N PHE A 252 -24.01 -0.69 6.58
CA PHE A 252 -23.23 -0.27 5.41
C PHE A 252 -23.13 1.25 5.35
N LEU A 253 -21.91 1.76 5.49
CA LEU A 253 -21.63 3.20 5.50
C LEU A 253 -21.22 3.73 4.12
N GLY A 254 -20.90 2.86 3.16
CA GLY A 254 -20.46 3.29 1.84
C GLY A 254 -19.12 4.03 1.88
N TRP A 255 -18.94 5.03 1.01
CA TRP A 255 -17.74 5.86 1.02
C TRP A 255 -17.78 6.84 2.19
N GLN A 256 -16.68 6.93 2.93
CA GLN A 256 -16.50 7.84 4.05
C GLN A 256 -15.27 8.70 3.83
N SER A 257 -15.29 9.92 4.39
CA SER A 257 -14.12 10.81 4.37
C SER A 257 -13.00 10.28 5.27
N ASP A 258 -11.75 10.67 5.02
CA ASP A 258 -10.61 10.24 5.84
C ASP A 258 -10.79 10.57 7.33
N ALA A 259 -11.39 11.73 7.64
CA ALA A 259 -11.70 12.13 9.02
C ALA A 259 -12.76 11.22 9.67
N GLU A 260 -13.80 10.85 8.92
CA GLU A 260 -14.84 9.95 9.42
C GLU A 260 -14.31 8.52 9.57
N VAL A 261 -13.45 8.06 8.65
CA VAL A 261 -12.76 6.76 8.77
C VAL A 261 -11.89 6.75 10.03
N ALA A 262 -11.08 7.78 10.26
CA ALA A 262 -10.25 7.90 11.45
C ALA A 262 -11.09 7.86 12.74
N HIS A 263 -12.20 8.61 12.76
CA HIS A 263 -13.16 8.61 13.86
C HIS A 263 -13.77 7.22 14.11
N LEU A 264 -14.30 6.58 13.06
CA LEU A 264 -14.93 5.27 13.15
C LEU A 264 -13.95 4.18 13.60
N LEU A 265 -12.70 4.23 13.11
CA LEU A 265 -11.66 3.30 13.53
C LEU A 265 -11.29 3.51 14.99
N ALA A 266 -11.07 4.76 15.43
CA ALA A 266 -10.66 5.07 16.80
C ALA A 266 -11.65 4.56 17.85
N HIS A 267 -12.95 4.65 17.57
CA HIS A 267 -14.01 4.20 18.48
C HIS A 267 -14.35 2.71 18.33
N ALA A 268 -13.76 1.97 17.39
CA ALA A 268 -14.08 0.55 17.19
C ALA A 268 -13.40 -0.36 18.23
N LYS A 269 -14.06 -1.46 18.59
CA LYS A 269 -13.44 -2.55 19.39
C LYS A 269 -12.25 -3.14 18.66
N ALA A 270 -12.44 -3.51 17.39
CA ALA A 270 -11.37 -3.93 16.50
C ALA A 270 -11.71 -3.69 15.01
N LEU A 271 -10.68 -3.60 14.19
CA LEU A 271 -10.77 -3.76 12.74
C LEU A 271 -10.76 -5.25 12.40
N VAL A 272 -11.70 -5.68 11.55
CA VAL A 272 -11.77 -7.02 10.96
C VAL A 272 -11.17 -6.98 9.56
N PHE A 273 -10.11 -7.74 9.33
CA PHE A 273 -9.33 -7.72 8.09
C PHE A 273 -9.21 -9.13 7.48
N PRO A 274 -10.25 -9.60 6.75
CA PRO A 274 -10.34 -11.00 6.34
C PRO A 274 -9.57 -11.33 5.05
N GLY A 275 -9.18 -10.32 4.28
CA GLY A 275 -8.56 -10.47 2.96
C GLY A 275 -7.07 -10.82 3.02
N LEU A 276 -6.60 -11.55 2.00
CA LEU A 276 -5.17 -11.74 1.76
C LEU A 276 -4.61 -10.53 0.98
N GLU A 277 -3.79 -9.72 1.63
CA GLU A 277 -3.29 -8.46 1.08
C GLU A 277 -1.77 -8.40 0.95
N ASP A 278 -1.28 -7.54 0.05
CA ASP A 278 0.16 -7.41 -0.24
C ASP A 278 0.91 -6.83 0.95
N PHE A 279 0.51 -5.65 1.42
CA PHE A 279 0.95 -5.05 2.69
C PHE A 279 -0.24 -4.90 3.64
N GLY A 280 -1.29 -4.20 3.22
CA GLY A 280 -2.45 -3.88 4.06
C GLY A 280 -2.21 -2.62 4.88
N ILE A 281 -2.38 -1.44 4.27
CA ILE A 281 -2.21 -0.15 4.96
C ILE A 281 -3.28 0.05 6.05
N ILE A 282 -4.51 -0.41 5.79
CA ILE A 282 -5.66 -0.23 6.70
C ILE A 282 -5.41 -0.82 8.11
N PRO A 283 -4.84 -2.03 8.27
CA PRO A 283 -4.38 -2.50 9.58
C PRO A 283 -3.45 -1.55 10.33
N VAL A 284 -2.54 -0.87 9.63
CA VAL A 284 -1.64 0.12 10.24
C VAL A 284 -2.39 1.40 10.61
N GLU A 285 -3.32 1.86 9.76
CA GLU A 285 -4.20 3.00 10.07
C GLU A 285 -5.06 2.73 11.30
N ALA A 286 -5.64 1.53 11.42
CA ALA A 286 -6.39 1.11 12.59
C ALA A 286 -5.50 1.10 13.84
N ASN A 287 -4.31 0.49 13.79
CA ASN A 287 -3.36 0.58 14.90
C ASN A 287 -2.93 2.02 15.21
N ALA A 288 -2.87 2.92 14.22
CA ALA A 288 -2.54 4.32 14.44
C ALA A 288 -3.66 5.07 15.17
N CYS A 289 -4.92 4.61 15.05
CA CYS A 289 -6.02 5.00 15.95
C CYS A 289 -5.99 4.30 17.32
N GLY A 290 -5.00 3.44 17.56
CA GLY A 290 -4.92 2.56 18.73
C GLY A 290 -5.79 1.31 18.60
N THR A 291 -6.47 1.10 17.48
CA THR A 291 -7.46 0.04 17.30
C THR A 291 -6.80 -1.30 16.97
N PRO A 292 -7.07 -2.36 17.76
CA PRO A 292 -6.61 -3.71 17.47
C PRO A 292 -7.13 -4.24 16.13
N VAL A 293 -6.40 -5.18 15.54
CA VAL A 293 -6.78 -5.80 14.26
C VAL A 293 -6.98 -7.30 14.41
N ILE A 294 -8.14 -7.80 14.01
CA ILE A 294 -8.40 -9.23 13.81
C ILE A 294 -8.19 -9.54 12.33
N ALA A 295 -7.09 -10.19 11.97
CA ALA A 295 -6.67 -10.37 10.57
C ALA A 295 -6.42 -11.83 10.19
N LEU A 296 -6.55 -12.14 8.91
CA LEU A 296 -6.02 -13.39 8.37
C LEU A 296 -4.50 -13.38 8.57
N GLY A 297 -3.93 -14.36 9.27
CA GLY A 297 -2.50 -14.49 9.57
C GLY A 297 -1.61 -14.85 8.36
N ARG A 298 -1.86 -14.21 7.21
CA ARG A 298 -1.18 -14.43 5.93
C ARG A 298 -1.08 -13.12 5.15
N GLY A 299 -0.07 -13.02 4.30
CA GLY A 299 0.14 -11.83 3.48
C GLY A 299 1.01 -10.79 4.19
N GLY A 300 0.89 -9.53 3.78
CA GLY A 300 1.70 -8.44 4.32
C GLY A 300 1.37 -8.04 5.75
N VAL A 301 0.18 -8.38 6.26
CA VAL A 301 -0.24 -8.04 7.62
C VAL A 301 0.68 -8.65 8.69
N MET A 302 1.38 -9.74 8.34
CA MET A 302 2.39 -10.36 9.20
C MET A 302 3.62 -9.46 9.45
N ASP A 303 3.85 -8.46 8.61
CA ASP A 303 4.94 -7.48 8.78
C ASP A 303 4.51 -6.32 9.68
N SER A 304 3.19 -6.09 9.81
CA SER A 304 2.64 -4.90 10.43
C SER A 304 1.92 -5.15 11.74
N ILE A 305 1.38 -6.35 11.98
CA ILE A 305 0.63 -6.68 13.19
C ILE A 305 1.46 -7.60 14.09
N LEU A 306 1.66 -7.16 15.33
CA LEU A 306 2.15 -7.98 16.43
C LEU A 306 0.97 -8.77 17.01
N PRO A 307 0.93 -10.12 16.85
CA PRO A 307 -0.16 -10.92 17.34
C PRO A 307 -0.13 -11.05 18.86
N LEU A 308 -1.30 -11.29 19.45
CA LEU A 308 -1.43 -11.83 20.80
C LEU A 308 -0.80 -13.23 20.89
N ASP A 309 0.11 -13.40 21.84
CA ASP A 309 0.70 -14.66 22.25
C ASP A 309 0.58 -14.76 23.78
N VAL A 310 -0.52 -15.37 24.24
CA VAL A 310 -0.88 -15.42 25.67
C VAL A 310 0.21 -16.11 26.51
N ASP A 311 0.92 -17.08 25.94
CA ASP A 311 1.92 -17.88 26.65
C ASP A 311 3.28 -17.17 26.74
N ASN A 312 3.57 -16.22 25.86
CA ASN A 312 4.89 -15.60 25.73
C ASN A 312 4.83 -14.11 25.33
N GLN A 313 3.89 -13.37 25.91
CA GLN A 313 3.70 -11.95 25.58
C GLN A 313 4.89 -11.11 26.09
N THR A 314 5.73 -10.63 25.17
CA THR A 314 6.92 -9.80 25.47
C THR A 314 6.75 -8.32 25.12
N GLU A 315 5.83 -8.02 24.19
CA GLU A 315 5.55 -6.67 23.70
C GLU A 315 4.04 -6.40 23.73
N GLN A 316 3.59 -5.17 23.51
CA GLN A 316 2.15 -4.88 23.40
C GLN A 316 1.57 -5.56 22.13
N PRO A 317 0.58 -6.46 22.23
CA PRO A 317 -0.08 -6.99 21.05
C PRO A 317 -0.92 -5.90 20.37
N THR A 318 -0.97 -5.96 19.05
CA THR A 318 -1.66 -4.98 18.19
C THR A 318 -2.81 -5.60 17.39
N GLY A 319 -2.96 -6.92 17.50
CA GLY A 319 -4.02 -7.66 16.86
C GLY A 319 -4.01 -9.14 17.20
N LEU A 320 -4.92 -9.87 16.56
CA LEU A 320 -5.08 -11.31 16.67
C LEU A 320 -5.21 -11.90 15.26
N PHE A 321 -4.55 -13.02 15.02
CA PHE A 321 -4.61 -13.70 13.73
C PHE A 321 -5.56 -14.89 13.74
N PHE A 322 -6.32 -15.03 12.66
CA PHE A 322 -7.04 -16.25 12.32
C PHE A 322 -6.38 -16.92 11.10
N MET A 323 -6.48 -18.25 10.99
CA MET A 323 -5.55 -19.02 10.14
C MET A 323 -6.14 -19.50 8.82
N SER A 324 -7.47 -19.50 8.66
CA SER A 324 -8.14 -19.88 7.41
C SER A 324 -9.26 -18.92 7.05
N GLN A 325 -9.51 -18.69 5.76
CA GLN A 325 -10.59 -17.80 5.28
C GLN A 325 -11.97 -18.48 5.32
N GLU A 326 -12.30 -19.01 6.50
CA GLU A 326 -13.53 -19.76 6.83
C GLU A 326 -14.29 -19.06 7.96
N VAL A 327 -15.62 -19.04 7.88
CA VAL A 327 -16.48 -18.30 8.84
C VAL A 327 -16.18 -18.71 10.27
N ALA A 328 -16.13 -20.03 10.52
CA ALA A 328 -15.83 -20.60 11.83
C ALA A 328 -14.47 -20.14 12.39
N SER A 329 -13.45 -19.94 11.54
CA SER A 329 -12.14 -19.47 11.99
C SER A 329 -12.19 -18.01 12.43
N LEU A 330 -12.95 -17.16 11.72
CA LEU A 330 -13.11 -15.76 12.09
C LEU A 330 -14.01 -15.60 13.33
N VAL A 331 -15.11 -16.36 13.42
CA VAL A 331 -15.97 -16.43 14.60
C VAL A 331 -15.16 -16.79 15.85
N LYS A 332 -14.31 -17.83 15.76
CA LYS A 332 -13.41 -18.20 16.86
C LYS A 332 -12.49 -17.05 17.24
N ALA A 333 -11.85 -16.42 16.26
CA ALA A 333 -10.92 -15.32 16.51
C ALA A 333 -11.57 -14.09 17.16
N VAL A 334 -12.82 -13.77 16.81
CA VAL A 334 -13.57 -12.70 17.48
C VAL A 334 -13.90 -13.08 18.92
N ARG A 335 -14.30 -14.32 19.19
CA ARG A 335 -14.51 -14.80 20.57
C ARG A 335 -13.22 -14.79 21.39
N ASP A 336 -12.13 -15.29 20.83
CA ASP A 336 -10.81 -15.25 21.47
C ASP A 336 -10.39 -13.80 21.77
N PHE A 337 -10.70 -12.85 20.86
CA PHE A 337 -10.44 -11.43 21.08
C PHE A 337 -11.26 -10.86 22.25
N GLU A 338 -12.57 -11.14 22.31
CA GLU A 338 -13.45 -10.71 23.41
C GLU A 338 -12.99 -11.29 24.77
N GLU A 339 -12.58 -12.57 24.80
CA GLU A 339 -12.05 -13.22 26.00
C GLU A 339 -10.72 -12.61 26.48
N ASN A 340 -9.96 -11.98 25.58
CA ASN A 340 -8.63 -11.45 25.83
C ASN A 340 -8.56 -9.91 25.62
N GLU A 341 -9.70 -9.21 25.71
CA GLU A 341 -9.79 -7.76 25.44
C GLU A 341 -8.83 -6.94 26.33
N ILE A 342 -8.55 -7.43 27.54
CA ILE A 342 -7.63 -6.79 28.49
C ILE A 342 -6.23 -6.54 27.92
N PHE A 343 -5.76 -7.38 27.01
CA PHE A 343 -4.45 -7.21 26.36
C PHE A 343 -4.42 -6.06 25.37
N PHE A 344 -5.57 -5.50 24.99
CA PHE A 344 -5.71 -4.47 23.98
C PHE A 344 -6.15 -3.10 24.54
N HIS A 345 -6.21 -2.96 25.87
CA HIS A 345 -6.67 -1.73 26.53
C HIS A 345 -5.66 -0.56 26.38
N ASP A 346 -4.35 -0.81 26.28
CA ASP A 346 -3.35 0.24 26.04
C ASP A 346 -3.33 0.67 24.55
N ARG A 347 -4.40 1.35 24.13
CA ARG A 347 -4.55 1.95 22.79
C ARG A 347 -3.35 2.85 22.43
N PRO A 348 -2.80 3.68 23.34
CA PRO A 348 -1.57 4.43 23.05
C PRO A 348 -0.35 3.54 22.73
N ALA A 349 -0.18 2.39 23.38
CA ALA A 349 0.89 1.46 23.06
C ALA A 349 0.73 0.83 21.67
N ILE A 350 -0.49 0.45 21.30
CA ILE A 350 -0.82 -0.03 19.94
C ILE A 350 -0.45 1.05 18.91
N ARG A 351 -0.79 2.32 19.18
CA ARG A 351 -0.41 3.43 18.30
C ARG A 351 1.10 3.62 18.18
N ARG A 352 1.85 3.55 19.28
CA ARG A 352 3.32 3.73 19.27
C ARG A 352 4.03 2.75 18.32
N HIS A 353 3.54 1.52 18.20
CA HIS A 353 4.07 0.54 17.24
C HIS A 353 4.07 1.06 15.80
N THR A 354 3.08 1.88 15.43
CA THR A 354 2.93 2.35 14.05
C THR A 354 3.97 3.37 13.60
N PHE A 355 4.72 3.99 14.52
CA PHE A 355 5.75 4.98 14.18
C PHE A 355 6.88 4.43 13.31
N ARG A 356 7.03 3.11 13.24
CA ARG A 356 7.95 2.47 12.29
C ARG A 356 7.51 2.55 10.81
N PHE A 357 6.28 3.02 10.56
CA PHE A 357 5.68 3.20 9.23
C PHE A 357 5.48 4.68 8.87
N GLN A 358 5.88 5.61 9.74
CA GLN A 358 5.75 7.05 9.48
C GLN A 358 6.51 7.46 8.21
N ASN A 359 5.99 8.47 7.51
CA ASN A 359 6.52 8.97 6.24
C ASN A 359 8.01 9.33 6.32
N SER A 360 8.44 10.00 7.40
CA SER A 360 9.83 10.40 7.61
C SER A 360 10.81 9.20 7.68
N LEU A 361 10.42 8.12 8.35
CA LEU A 361 11.24 6.92 8.45
C LEU A 361 11.26 6.15 7.14
N PHE A 362 10.14 6.11 6.40
CA PHE A 362 10.10 5.56 5.05
C PHE A 362 11.10 6.26 4.12
N GLN A 363 11.05 7.60 4.09
CA GLN A 363 11.97 8.42 3.30
C GLN A 363 13.44 8.16 3.65
N GLN A 364 13.75 8.07 4.94
CA GLN A 364 15.10 7.79 5.42
C GLN A 364 15.59 6.42 4.95
N ARG A 365 14.80 5.37 5.18
CA ARG A 365 15.14 4.00 4.75
C ARG A 365 15.32 3.91 3.24
N PHE A 366 14.49 4.63 2.49
CA PHE A 366 14.61 4.66 1.03
C PHE A 366 15.88 5.36 0.57
N LEU A 367 16.24 6.51 1.16
CA LEU A 367 17.47 7.21 0.82
C LEU A 367 18.73 6.41 1.23
N ASP A 368 18.69 5.76 2.38
CA ASP A 368 19.75 4.83 2.83
C ASP A 368 19.93 3.68 1.83
N PHE A 369 18.81 3.15 1.32
CA PHE A 369 18.84 2.12 0.30
C PHE A 369 19.44 2.62 -1.02
N LEU A 370 19.06 3.82 -1.48
CA LEU A 370 19.63 4.38 -2.71
C LEU A 370 21.14 4.64 -2.57
N LEU A 371 21.60 5.10 -1.41
CA LEU A 371 23.02 5.26 -1.12
C LEU A 371 23.76 3.91 -1.12
N PHE A 372 23.14 2.86 -0.59
CA PHE A 372 23.69 1.51 -0.68
C PHE A 372 23.76 1.03 -2.14
N ALA A 373 22.66 1.15 -2.88
CA ALA A 373 22.53 0.67 -4.26
C ALA A 373 23.46 1.39 -5.25
N SER A 374 23.79 2.66 -5.00
CA SER A 374 24.64 3.48 -5.88
C SER A 374 26.13 3.43 -5.55
N LYS A 375 26.52 2.83 -4.42
CA LYS A 375 27.87 3.01 -3.84
C LYS A 375 29.01 2.56 -4.74
N ASP A 376 28.85 1.41 -5.40
CA ASP A 376 29.96 0.75 -6.11
C ASP A 376 29.96 1.12 -7.60
N ASP A 377 28.82 0.96 -8.28
CA ASP A 377 28.73 1.10 -9.73
C ASP A 377 28.18 2.47 -10.20
N PHE A 378 27.72 3.33 -9.28
CA PHE A 378 27.04 4.61 -9.62
C PHE A 378 27.54 5.79 -8.77
N SER A 379 28.86 6.01 -8.76
CA SER A 379 29.53 6.99 -7.88
C SER A 379 29.00 8.43 -7.99
N ASP A 380 28.66 8.89 -9.19
CA ASP A 380 28.07 10.24 -9.38
C ASP A 380 26.67 10.35 -8.74
N ILE A 381 25.86 9.30 -8.84
CA ILE A 381 24.55 9.22 -8.18
C ILE A 381 24.75 9.23 -6.66
N TYR A 382 25.67 8.39 -6.16
CA TYR A 382 25.98 8.30 -4.73
C TYR A 382 26.37 9.66 -4.14
N ASN A 383 27.26 10.40 -4.80
CA ASN A 383 27.72 11.70 -4.31
C ASN A 383 26.58 12.72 -4.23
N ASN A 384 25.69 12.75 -5.23
CA ASN A 384 24.51 13.62 -5.24
C ASN A 384 23.52 13.25 -4.12
N LEU A 385 23.22 11.96 -3.96
CA LEU A 385 22.32 11.47 -2.90
C LEU A 385 22.88 11.73 -1.50
N LYS A 386 24.20 11.67 -1.31
CA LYS A 386 24.84 11.96 -0.03
C LYS A 386 24.65 13.41 0.38
N MET A 387 24.77 14.35 -0.57
CA MET A 387 24.48 15.76 -0.33
C MET A 387 23.01 16.01 -0.01
N LEU A 388 22.10 15.33 -0.71
CA LEU A 388 20.66 15.40 -0.41
C LEU A 388 20.36 14.92 1.02
N LYS A 389 20.95 13.80 1.44
CA LYS A 389 20.75 13.24 2.77
C LYS A 389 21.09 14.23 3.89
N VAL A 390 22.24 14.91 3.76
CA VAL A 390 22.65 15.95 4.74
C VAL A 390 21.58 17.05 4.85
N LYS A 391 21.05 17.53 3.73
CA LYS A 391 19.99 18.57 3.72
C LYS A 391 18.69 18.09 4.37
N VAL A 392 18.28 16.85 4.07
CA VAL A 392 17.07 16.25 4.65
C VAL A 392 17.22 16.07 6.16
N ASP A 393 18.39 15.61 6.60
CA ASP A 393 18.69 15.46 8.03
C ASP A 393 18.69 16.82 8.74
N GLU A 394 19.30 17.87 8.16
CA GLU A 394 19.30 19.24 8.72
C GLU A 394 17.90 19.83 8.87
N CYS A 395 17.04 19.70 7.85
CA CYS A 395 15.66 20.21 7.90
C CYS A 395 14.87 19.55 9.04
N ARG A 396 15.01 18.24 9.22
CA ARG A 396 14.31 17.50 10.30
C ARG A 396 14.73 17.95 11.69
N HIS A 397 16.03 18.21 11.90
CA HIS A 397 16.51 18.72 13.19
C HIS A 397 15.91 20.11 13.50
N SER A 398 15.71 20.95 12.48
CA SER A 398 15.06 22.26 12.65
C SER A 398 13.57 22.14 13.02
N GLU A 399 12.81 21.26 12.36
CA GLU A 399 11.40 21.01 12.66
C GLU A 399 11.20 20.41 14.07
N THR A 400 12.08 19.49 14.50
CA THR A 400 12.02 18.96 15.88
C THR A 400 12.30 20.02 16.95
N ASN A 401 13.16 20.99 16.65
CA ASN A 401 13.48 22.09 17.56
C ASN A 401 12.35 23.12 17.63
N ASP A 402 11.65 23.38 16.53
CA ASP A 402 10.49 24.28 16.51
C ASP A 402 9.24 23.66 17.18
N VAL A 403 9.04 22.35 17.07
CA VAL A 403 7.98 21.64 17.81
C VAL A 403 8.30 21.56 19.32
N ALA A 404 9.57 21.40 19.70
CA ALA A 404 9.99 21.46 21.10
C ALA A 404 9.86 22.88 21.70
N ASN A 405 10.22 23.92 20.94
CA ASN A 405 10.08 25.32 21.38
C ASN A 405 8.62 25.76 21.49
N SER A 406 7.75 25.37 20.55
CA SER A 406 6.31 25.69 20.60
C SER A 406 5.58 25.01 21.77
N ARG A 407 5.95 23.77 22.14
CA ARG A 407 5.46 23.12 23.37
C ARG A 407 5.94 23.82 24.65
N THR A 408 7.17 24.36 24.65
CA THR A 408 7.73 25.09 25.80
C THR A 408 7.07 26.47 25.98
N VAL A 409 6.68 27.13 24.88
CA VAL A 409 5.93 28.41 24.91
C VAL A 409 4.48 28.19 25.34
N ALA A 410 3.83 27.10 24.90
CA ALA A 410 2.48 26.75 25.35
C ALA A 410 2.41 26.42 26.85
N GLN A 411 3.43 25.76 27.42
CA GLN A 411 3.49 25.48 28.87
C GLN A 411 3.76 26.73 29.73
N LYS A 412 4.47 27.73 29.21
CA LYS A 412 4.69 29.01 29.93
C LYS A 412 3.47 29.94 29.93
N ASN A 413 2.57 29.81 28.95
CA ASN A 413 1.33 30.61 28.87
C ASN A 413 0.15 30.03 29.65
N HIS A 414 0.31 28.86 30.29
CA HIS A 414 -0.67 28.28 31.24
C HIS A 414 -0.24 28.40 32.71
N SER A 415 0.85 29.11 32.98
CA SER A 415 1.37 29.38 34.32
C SER A 415 1.46 30.88 34.64
N GLN A 416 0.65 31.71 33.98
CA GLN A 416 0.40 33.11 34.34
C GLN A 416 -1.08 33.39 34.55
#